data_AF-A0A2W1BUE0-F1
#
_entry.id   AF-A0A2W1BUE0-F1
#
_cell.length_a   1.000
_cell.length_b   1.000
_cell.length_c   1.000
_cell.angle_alpha   90.00
_cell.angle_beta   90.00
_cell.angle_gamma   90.00
#
_symmetry.space_group_name_H-M   'P 1'
#
loop_
_entity.id
_entity.type
_entity.pdbx_description
1 polymer ?
#
loop_
_entity_poly.entity_id
_entity_poly.type
_entity_poly.pdbx_seq_one_letter_code
_entity_poly.pdbx_strand_id
1 'polypeptide(L)'
;MKMKCVIIFVCVFLLCVCLNEGKDFTVGTRANNLLISTEKVKYRSLPLIRRDKDYTYIDPKERIIKGIIARDLSRTDTEVTITSGGIGATNVTLHLQSGRGEELNYLILIFSNNIK
;
A
#
# COMPACT_ATOMS: atom_id res chain seq x y z
N MET A 1 -39.93 -10.21 -22.65
CA MET A 1 -38.85 -9.20 -22.75
C MET A 1 -38.38 -8.61 -21.41
N LYS A 2 -38.89 -9.04 -20.24
CA LYS A 2 -38.46 -8.51 -18.92
C LYS A 2 -37.25 -9.26 -18.31
N MET A 3 -37.21 -10.59 -18.46
CA MET A 3 -36.21 -11.43 -17.79
C MET A 3 -34.78 -11.26 -18.34
N LYS A 4 -34.62 -11.02 -19.64
CA LYS A 4 -33.31 -10.75 -20.26
C LYS A 4 -32.70 -9.43 -19.78
N CYS A 5 -33.51 -8.37 -19.62
CA CYS A 5 -33.02 -7.10 -19.06
C CYS A 5 -32.60 -7.22 -17.59
N VAL A 6 -33.33 -7.99 -16.77
CA VAL A 6 -32.97 -8.22 -15.37
C VAL A 6 -31.64 -8.96 -15.25
N ILE A 7 -31.44 -10.00 -16.07
CA ILE A 7 -30.17 -10.75 -16.10
C ILE A 7 -29.01 -9.84 -16.52
N ILE A 8 -29.19 -9.00 -17.55
CA ILE A 8 -28.14 -8.05 -17.96
C ILE A 8 -27.82 -7.06 -16.83
N PHE A 9 -28.82 -6.53 -16.14
CA PHE A 9 -28.62 -5.59 -15.04
C PHE A 9 -27.88 -6.22 -13.86
N VAL A 10 -28.22 -7.46 -13.52
CA VAL A 10 -27.54 -8.24 -12.46
C VAL A 10 -26.10 -8.55 -12.85
N CYS A 11 -25.84 -8.94 -14.10
CA CYS A 11 -24.48 -9.18 -14.59
C CYS A 11 -23.62 -7.92 -14.58
N VAL A 12 -24.17 -6.76 -14.96
CA VAL A 12 -23.45 -5.47 -14.91
C VAL A 12 -23.14 -5.08 -13.46
N PHE A 13 -24.09 -5.27 -12.54
CA PHE A 13 -23.88 -4.96 -11.13
C PHE A 13 -22.81 -5.87 -10.49
N LEU A 14 -22.81 -7.16 -10.83
CA LEU A 14 -21.77 -8.11 -10.41
C LEU A 14 -20.38 -7.74 -10.94
N LEU A 15 -20.29 -7.32 -12.21
CA LEU A 15 -19.02 -6.88 -12.80
C LEU A 15 -18.47 -5.63 -12.10
N CYS A 16 -19.32 -4.67 -11.71
CA CYS A 16 -18.88 -3.48 -10.99
C CYS A 16 -18.32 -3.78 -9.59
N VAL A 17 -18.85 -4.80 -8.89
CA VAL A 17 -18.37 -5.19 -7.54
C VAL A 17 -17.02 -5.90 -7.60
N CYS A 18 -16.65 -6.49 -8.75
CA CYS A 18 -15.39 -7.23 -8.90
C CYS A 18 -14.16 -6.37 -9.19
N LEU A 19 -14.29 -5.04 -9.36
CA LEU A 19 -13.19 -4.14 -9.78
C LEU A 19 -12.34 -3.59 -8.62
N ASN A 20 -12.31 -4.25 -7.46
CA ASN A 20 -11.42 -3.84 -6.37
C ASN A 20 -9.98 -4.33 -6.63
N GLU A 21 -9.21 -3.49 -7.32
CA GLU A 21 -7.77 -3.64 -7.44
C GLU A 21 -7.07 -2.97 -6.24
N GLY A 22 -6.29 -3.75 -5.49
CA GLY A 22 -5.44 -3.21 -4.43
C GLY A 22 -4.20 -2.54 -5.04
N LYS A 23 -3.90 -1.32 -4.62
CA LYS A 23 -2.74 -0.55 -5.08
C LYS A 23 -1.51 -0.92 -4.27
N ASP A 24 -0.83 -2.00 -4.67
CA ASP A 24 0.48 -2.36 -4.11
C ASP A 24 1.53 -1.34 -4.57
N PHE A 25 2.24 -0.72 -3.61
CA PHE A 25 3.35 0.17 -3.89
C PHE A 25 4.67 -0.58 -3.74
N THR A 26 5.45 -0.65 -4.82
CA THR A 26 6.76 -1.32 -4.81
C THR A 26 7.78 -0.45 -5.52
N VAL A 27 8.91 -0.20 -4.87
CA VAL A 27 10.02 0.54 -5.46
C VAL A 27 11.32 -0.16 -5.10
N GLY A 28 12.23 -0.24 -6.07
CA GLY A 28 13.55 -0.86 -5.90
C GLY A 28 13.50 -2.37 -6.05
N THR A 29 14.40 -3.08 -5.38
CA THR A 29 14.52 -4.53 -5.53
C THR A 29 14.58 -5.26 -4.20
N ARG A 30 13.86 -6.39 -4.14
CA ARG A 30 13.96 -7.38 -3.06
C ARG A 30 15.10 -8.39 -3.28
N ALA A 31 15.54 -8.56 -4.53
CA ALA A 31 16.48 -9.62 -4.89
C ALA A 31 17.82 -9.42 -4.17
N ASN A 32 18.30 -10.47 -3.48
CA ASN A 32 19.55 -10.50 -2.72
C ASN A 32 19.69 -9.42 -1.63
N ASN A 33 18.58 -8.84 -1.18
CA ASN A 33 18.56 -7.85 -0.10
C ASN A 33 17.99 -8.45 1.18
N LEU A 34 18.47 -7.96 2.33
CA LEU A 34 18.00 -8.32 3.65
C LEU A 34 16.74 -7.53 3.99
N LEU A 35 15.71 -8.21 4.50
CA LEU A 35 14.56 -7.56 5.12
C LEU A 35 15.00 -6.94 6.46
N ILE A 36 14.94 -5.61 6.55
CA ILE A 36 15.43 -4.85 7.72
C ILE A 36 14.32 -4.26 8.58
N SER A 37 13.12 -4.10 8.02
CA SER A 37 11.94 -3.62 8.75
C SER A 37 10.68 -4.26 8.21
N THR A 38 9.74 -4.53 9.10
CA THR A 38 8.40 -5.02 8.78
C THR A 38 7.43 -4.35 9.73
N GLU A 39 6.63 -3.44 9.20
CA GLU A 39 5.65 -2.68 9.99
C GLU A 39 4.26 -2.84 9.38
N LYS A 40 3.26 -2.98 10.24
CA LYS A 40 1.85 -2.99 9.82
C LYS A 40 1.18 -1.67 10.23
N VAL A 41 0.81 -0.87 9.24
CA VAL A 41 0.10 0.38 9.45
C VAL A 41 -1.39 0.15 9.25
N LYS A 42 -2.16 0.13 10.35
CA LYS A 42 -3.60 -0.10 10.31
C LYS A 42 -4.39 1.03 10.98
N TYR A 43 -5.33 1.61 10.24
CA TYR A 43 -6.30 2.56 10.74
C TYR A 43 -7.72 2.22 10.28
N ARG A 44 -8.67 2.26 11.21
CA ARG A 44 -10.09 2.04 10.91
C ARG A 44 -10.63 3.04 9.88
N SER A 45 -11.56 2.57 9.05
CA SER A 45 -12.34 3.42 8.15
C SER A 45 -13.12 4.47 8.92
N LEU A 46 -13.28 5.65 8.30
CA LEU A 46 -14.24 6.67 8.74
C LEU A 46 -15.12 7.02 7.55
N PRO A 47 -16.46 6.97 7.69
CA PRO A 47 -17.35 7.31 6.60
C PRO A 47 -17.11 8.76 6.16
N LEU A 48 -17.06 8.96 4.83
CA LEU A 48 -16.92 10.27 4.17
C LEU A 48 -15.59 11.01 4.40
N ILE A 49 -14.70 10.49 5.25
CA ILE A 49 -13.43 11.12 5.61
C ILE A 49 -12.27 10.31 5.01
N ARG A 50 -11.30 10.99 4.41
CA ARG A 50 -10.01 10.38 4.01
C ARG A 50 -9.05 10.40 5.20
N ARG A 51 -8.25 9.35 5.33
CA ARG A 51 -7.10 9.32 6.23
C ARG A 51 -5.86 9.76 5.50
N ASP A 52 -5.02 10.46 6.23
CA ASP A 52 -3.74 10.96 5.79
C ASP A 52 -2.76 10.73 6.94
N LYS A 53 -1.75 9.89 6.69
CA LYS A 53 -0.80 9.41 7.70
C LYS A 53 0.59 9.23 7.11
N ASP A 54 1.57 9.74 7.82
CA ASP A 54 2.97 9.51 7.51
C ASP A 54 3.55 8.36 8.33
N TYR A 55 4.35 7.52 7.67
CA TYR A 55 5.19 6.50 8.27
C TYR A 55 6.65 6.83 7.96
N THR A 56 7.45 7.04 9.00
CA THR A 56 8.89 7.29 8.87
C THR A 56 9.68 6.12 9.40
N TYR A 57 10.62 5.65 8.60
CA TYR A 57 11.62 4.68 8.97
C TYR A 57 13.01 5.28 8.87
N ILE A 58 13.83 5.05 9.90
CA ILE A 58 15.24 5.44 9.95
C ILE A 58 16.01 4.18 10.34
N ASP A 59 16.96 3.74 9.52
CA ASP A 59 17.76 2.57 9.86
C ASP A 59 18.80 2.93 10.95
N PRO A 60 18.77 2.28 12.12
CA PRO A 60 19.73 2.57 13.20
C PRO A 60 21.17 2.17 12.86
N LYS A 61 21.37 1.36 11.82
CA LYS A 61 22.69 0.92 11.35
C LYS A 61 23.17 1.68 10.11
N GLU A 62 22.45 2.74 9.72
CA GLU A 62 22.77 3.59 8.56
C GLU A 62 22.97 2.81 7.25
N ARG A 63 22.26 1.68 7.10
CA ARG A 63 22.34 0.88 5.87
C ARG A 63 21.48 1.50 4.78
N ILE A 64 21.96 1.38 3.55
CA ILE A 64 21.28 1.92 2.37
C ILE A 64 20.05 1.08 2.03
N ILE A 65 18.90 1.72 1.99
CA ILE A 65 17.63 1.13 1.56
C ILE A 65 17.72 0.80 0.06
N LYS A 66 17.40 -0.45 -0.29
CA LYS A 66 17.44 -0.98 -1.67
C LYS A 66 16.07 -1.36 -2.21
N GLY A 67 15.10 -1.58 -1.34
CA GLY A 67 13.73 -1.91 -1.74
C GLY A 67 12.73 -1.51 -0.69
N ILE A 68 11.59 -1.02 -1.13
CA ILE A 68 10.45 -0.67 -0.28
C ILE A 68 9.22 -1.30 -0.92
N ILE A 69 8.46 -2.04 -0.13
CA ILE A 69 7.19 -2.63 -0.53
C ILE A 69 6.15 -2.19 0.50
N ALA A 70 5.16 -1.43 0.08
CA ALA A 70 3.96 -1.18 0.87
C ALA A 70 2.81 -1.93 0.19
N ARG A 71 2.44 -3.07 0.78
CA ARG A 71 1.37 -3.93 0.29
C ARG A 71 0.05 -3.54 0.93
N ASP A 72 -0.97 -3.30 0.12
CA ASP A 72 -2.32 -3.10 0.62
C ASP A 72 -2.96 -4.45 0.94
N LEU A 73 -3.23 -4.68 2.22
CA LEU A 73 -3.85 -5.92 2.71
C LEU A 73 -5.37 -5.92 2.58
N SER A 74 -5.99 -4.74 2.45
CA SER A 74 -7.46 -4.61 2.36
C SER A 74 -7.95 -4.42 0.93
N ARG A 75 -7.03 -4.18 -0.02
CA ARG A 75 -7.34 -3.98 -1.45
C ARG A 75 -8.37 -2.87 -1.66
N THR A 76 -8.13 -1.74 -1.01
CA THR A 76 -8.99 -0.56 -1.06
C THR A 76 -8.34 0.51 -1.92
N ASP A 77 -9.09 1.55 -2.26
CA ASP A 77 -8.57 2.71 -2.98
C ASP A 77 -7.69 3.56 -2.05
N THR A 78 -6.48 3.08 -1.79
CA THR A 78 -5.49 3.73 -0.94
C THR A 78 -4.23 3.99 -1.75
N GLU A 79 -3.49 5.04 -1.38
CA GLU A 79 -2.31 5.48 -2.12
C GLU A 79 -1.14 5.67 -1.19
N VAL A 80 0.06 5.31 -1.67
CA VAL A 80 1.31 5.48 -0.94
C VAL A 80 2.27 6.24 -1.82
N THR A 81 2.88 7.28 -1.26
CA THR A 81 3.92 8.06 -1.92
C THR A 81 5.13 8.22 -1.00
N ILE A 82 6.31 8.40 -1.58
CA ILE A 82 7.52 8.73 -0.81
C ILE A 82 7.61 10.25 -0.73
N THR A 83 7.62 10.81 0.48
CA THR A 83 7.74 12.27 0.69
C THR A 83 9.16 12.70 1.07
N SER A 84 9.95 11.79 1.66
CA SER A 84 11.35 12.04 2.01
C SER A 84 12.16 10.75 2.00
N GLY A 85 13.46 10.87 1.70
CA GLY A 85 14.39 9.73 1.64
C GLY A 85 14.03 8.74 0.52
N GLY A 86 14.08 7.44 0.84
CA GLY A 86 13.72 6.37 -0.09
C GLY A 86 14.91 5.48 -0.47
N ILE A 87 14.90 4.99 -1.70
CA ILE A 87 15.96 4.09 -2.19
C ILE A 87 17.26 4.88 -2.34
N GLY A 88 18.36 4.32 -1.87
CA GLY A 88 19.65 5.00 -1.86
C GLY A 88 19.88 5.87 -0.61
N ALA A 89 18.85 6.09 0.21
CA ALA A 89 18.95 6.75 1.50
C ALA A 89 18.96 5.74 2.65
N THR A 90 19.27 6.21 3.86
CA THR A 90 19.21 5.44 5.12
C THR A 90 17.88 5.60 5.85
N ASN A 91 17.02 6.48 5.34
CA ASN A 91 15.69 6.75 5.86
C ASN A 91 14.66 6.81 4.72
N VAL A 92 13.39 6.65 5.08
CA VAL A 92 12.27 6.86 4.17
C VAL A 92 11.07 7.35 4.96
N THR A 93 10.38 8.34 4.43
CA THR A 93 9.04 8.75 4.87
C THR A 93 8.05 8.41 3.77
N LEU A 94 7.09 7.56 4.12
CA LEU A 94 5.96 7.18 3.29
C LEU A 94 4.74 7.96 3.75
N HIS A 95 4.07 8.61 2.81
CA HIS A 95 2.78 9.24 3.01
C HIS A 95 1.69 8.29 2.51
N LEU A 96 0.85 7.85 3.43
CA LEU A 96 -0.24 6.92 3.17
C LEU A 96 -1.58 7.65 3.25
N GLN A 97 -2.30 7.63 2.14
CA GLN A 97 -3.62 8.23 2.00
C GLN A 97 -4.69 7.16 1.77
N SER A 98 -5.82 7.26 2.47
CA SER A 98 -6.97 6.39 2.22
C SER A 98 -8.02 7.04 1.33
N GLY A 99 -8.76 6.19 0.62
CA GLY A 99 -10.04 6.53 0.02
C GLY A 99 -11.05 7.00 1.08
N ARG A 100 -12.10 7.68 0.61
CA ARG A 100 -13.18 8.16 1.50
C ARG A 100 -13.98 6.96 1.98
N GLY A 101 -14.13 6.79 3.30
CA GLY A 101 -14.85 5.63 3.83
C GLY A 101 -14.02 4.34 3.89
N GLU A 102 -12.79 4.36 3.40
CA GLU A 102 -11.91 3.18 3.37
C GLU A 102 -11.01 3.10 4.60
N GLU A 103 -10.64 1.88 4.97
CA GLU A 103 -9.59 1.67 5.97
C GLU A 103 -8.21 1.78 5.33
N LEU A 104 -7.21 2.10 6.16
CA LEU A 104 -5.81 2.04 5.77
C LEU A 104 -5.22 0.78 6.39
N ASN A 105 -4.71 -0.16 5.59
CA ASN A 105 -4.17 -1.41 6.09
C ASN A 105 -2.99 -1.88 5.23
N TYR A 106 -1.82 -1.32 5.52
CA TYR A 106 -0.59 -1.59 4.78
C TYR A 106 0.36 -2.48 5.56
N LEU A 107 1.02 -3.40 4.85
CA LEU A 107 2.23 -4.06 5.29
C LEU A 107 3.42 -3.42 4.59
N ILE A 108 4.24 -2.70 5.36
CA ILE A 108 5.43 -2.02 4.87
C ILE A 108 6.63 -2.92 5.15
N LEU A 109 7.36 -3.25 4.09
CA LEU A 109 8.58 -4.06 4.11
C LEU A 109 9.71 -3.22 3.54
N ILE A 110 10.79 -3.09 4.30
CA ILE A 110 11.97 -2.34 3.88
C ILE A 110 13.14 -3.29 3.79
N PHE A 111 13.83 -3.23 2.66
CA PHE A 111 14.97 -4.07 2.32
C PHE A 111 16.22 -3.21 2.18
N SER A 112 17.34 -3.72 2.68
CA SER A 112 18.66 -3.12 2.55
C SER A 112 19.65 -4.15 2.02
N ASN A 113 20.79 -3.67 1.56
CA ASN A 113 21.87 -4.54 1.09
C ASN A 113 22.24 -5.60 2.16
N ASN A 114 22.50 -6.81 1.69
CA ASN A 114 23.06 -7.88 2.50
C ASN A 114 24.58 -7.70 2.55
N ILE A 115 25.06 -6.97 3.56
CA ILE A 115 26.49 -6.88 3.83
C ILE A 115 26.86 -8.19 4.54
N LYS A 116 27.43 -9.13 3.81
CA LYS A 116 28.16 -10.27 4.38
C LYS A 116 29.42 -9.79 5.07
#